data_AF-A0A0G0AQ26-F1
#
_entry.id   AF-A0A0G0AQ26-F1
#
_cell.length_a   1.000
_cell.length_b   1.000
_cell.length_c   1.000
_cell.angle_alpha   90.00
_cell.angle_beta   90.00
_cell.angle_gamma   90.00
#
_symmetry.space_group_name_H-M   'P 1'
#
loop_
_entity.id
_entity.type
_entity.pdbx_description
1 polymer ?
#
loop_
_entity_poly.entity_id
_entity_poly.type
_entity_poly.pdbx_seq_one_letter_code
_entity_poly.pdbx_strand_id
1 'polypeptide(L)'
;MKNKKGMAQIGIITAAIVVIVLIVAGVSYAAYKKSATSVKIGPNGVDVEAGGINVKTGNGGVRVKAGDKTLNAGSEGVEVNAGDLNVSAGNDGVNVQAENLDVNAGSDGVSVETTTEE
;
A
#
# COMPACT_ATOMS: atom_id res chain seq x y z
N MET A 1 -25.14 -58.96 21.27
CA MET A 1 -23.91 -58.70 20.51
C MET A 1 -23.72 -57.19 20.43
N LYS A 2 -22.67 -56.62 21.05
CA LYS A 2 -22.46 -55.15 21.08
C LYS A 2 -21.92 -54.70 19.71
N ASN A 3 -22.67 -53.87 18.99
CA ASN A 3 -22.30 -53.36 17.66
C ASN A 3 -21.02 -52.51 17.74
N LYS A 4 -19.86 -53.09 17.42
CA LYS A 4 -18.54 -52.43 17.39
C LYS A 4 -18.47 -51.22 16.42
N LYS A 5 -19.47 -51.07 15.54
CA LYS A 5 -19.57 -49.98 14.56
C LYS A 5 -19.75 -48.60 15.21
N GLY A 6 -20.42 -48.50 16.36
CA GLY A 6 -20.71 -47.21 17.00
C GLY A 6 -19.47 -46.48 17.55
N MET A 7 -18.53 -47.18 18.18
CA MET A 7 -17.32 -46.56 18.76
C MET A 7 -16.29 -46.15 17.71
N ALA A 8 -16.12 -46.96 16.65
CA ALA A 8 -15.21 -46.62 15.54
C ALA A 8 -15.73 -45.42 14.74
N GLN A 9 -17.04 -45.33 14.54
CA GLN A 9 -17.68 -44.23 13.80
C GLN A 9 -17.60 -42.90 14.56
N ILE A 10 -17.76 -42.92 15.89
CA ILE A 10 -17.56 -41.72 16.73
C ILE A 10 -16.11 -41.24 16.70
N GLY A 11 -15.12 -42.16 16.74
CA GLY A 11 -13.71 -41.80 16.65
C GLY A 11 -13.35 -41.14 15.32
N ILE A 12 -13.88 -41.67 14.21
CA ILE A 12 -13.69 -41.11 12.86
C ILE A 12 -14.34 -39.73 12.73
N ILE A 13 -15.56 -39.55 13.25
CA ILE A 13 -16.28 -38.28 13.21
C ILE A 13 -15.52 -37.21 14.01
N THR A 14 -15.06 -37.54 15.22
CA THR A 14 -14.29 -36.60 16.05
C THR A 14 -12.97 -36.22 15.38
N ALA A 15 -12.25 -37.18 14.79
CA ALA A 15 -11.02 -36.89 14.05
C ALA A 15 -11.28 -36.00 12.82
N ALA A 16 -12.36 -36.24 12.09
CA ALA A 16 -12.74 -35.41 10.93
C ALA A 16 -13.06 -33.96 11.34
N ILE A 17 -13.76 -33.76 12.46
CA ILE A 17 -14.07 -32.42 12.97
C ILE A 17 -12.80 -31.66 13.35
N VAL A 18 -11.86 -32.31 14.05
CA VAL A 18 -10.58 -31.70 14.44
C VAL A 18 -9.77 -31.29 13.21
N VAL A 19 -9.72 -32.14 12.18
CA VAL A 19 -9.03 -31.82 10.92
C VAL A 19 -9.67 -30.64 10.20
N ILE A 20 -11.00 -30.58 10.14
CA ILE A 20 -11.72 -29.44 9.52
C ILE A 20 -11.44 -28.14 10.28
N VAL A 21 -11.48 -28.16 11.61
CA VAL A 21 -11.17 -26.97 12.43
C VAL A 21 -9.73 -26.51 12.20
N LEU A 22 -8.76 -27.44 12.10
CA LEU A 22 -7.37 -27.11 11.80
C LEU A 22 -7.18 -26.55 10.39
N ILE A 23 -7.91 -27.08 9.39
CA ILE A 23 -7.90 -26.56 8.01
C ILE A 23 -8.48 -25.15 7.99
N VAL A 24 -9.66 -24.94 8.61
CA VAL A 24 -10.30 -23.62 8.66
C VAL A 24 -9.41 -22.62 9.39
N ALA A 25 -8.82 -22.98 10.53
CA ALA A 25 -7.88 -22.12 11.25
C ALA A 25 -6.61 -21.83 10.43
N GLY A 26 -6.04 -22.82 9.75
CA GLY A 26 -4.87 -22.67 8.90
C GLY A 26 -5.13 -21.78 7.67
N VAL A 27 -6.27 -21.93 7.02
CA VAL A 27 -6.69 -21.10 5.89
C VAL A 27 -6.99 -19.68 6.36
N SER A 28 -7.64 -19.51 7.52
CA SER A 28 -7.90 -18.21 8.14
C SER A 28 -6.61 -17.48 8.50
N TYR A 29 -5.65 -18.19 9.09
CA TYR A 29 -4.34 -17.63 9.46
C TYR A 29 -3.50 -17.27 8.23
N ALA A 30 -3.52 -18.11 7.18
CA ALA A 30 -2.86 -17.82 5.92
C ALA A 30 -3.50 -16.60 5.21
N ALA A 31 -4.83 -16.48 5.25
CA ALA A 31 -5.54 -15.32 4.74
C ALA A 31 -5.25 -14.05 5.56
N TYR A 32 -5.18 -14.15 6.89
CA TYR A 32 -4.81 -13.05 7.79
C TYR A 32 -3.40 -12.53 7.48
N LYS A 33 -2.46 -13.45 7.19
CA LYS A 33 -1.09 -13.11 6.79
C LYS A 33 -1.00 -12.55 5.37
N LYS A 34 -1.93 -12.91 4.49
CA LYS A 34 -2.01 -12.42 3.10
C LYS A 34 -2.67 -11.03 3.01
N SER A 35 -3.53 -10.69 3.96
CA SER A 35 -4.05 -9.33 4.17
C SER A 35 -3.23 -8.52 5.19
N ALA A 36 -2.09 -9.05 5.65
CA ALA A 36 -1.33 -8.44 6.71
C ALA A 36 -0.54 -7.25 6.19
N THR A 37 -0.85 -6.09 6.75
CA THR A 37 0.07 -4.97 6.81
C THR A 37 1.46 -5.47 7.22
N SER A 38 2.44 -5.39 6.33
CA SER A 38 3.84 -5.70 6.62
C SER A 38 4.52 -4.43 7.10
N VAL A 39 5.09 -4.44 8.31
CA VAL A 39 5.88 -3.32 8.85
C VAL A 39 7.31 -3.79 9.09
N LYS A 40 8.28 -3.09 8.50
CA LYS A 40 9.71 -3.29 8.76
C LYS A 40 10.26 -2.00 9.37
N ILE A 41 10.95 -2.13 10.49
CA ILE A 41 11.62 -1.02 11.17
C ILE A 41 13.12 -1.30 11.12
N GLY A 42 13.89 -0.34 10.63
CA GLY A 42 15.34 -0.40 10.56
C GLY A 42 15.99 0.90 11.03
N PRO A 43 17.33 0.95 11.11
CA PRO A 43 18.05 2.15 11.55
C PRO A 43 17.80 3.36 10.63
N ASN A 44 17.38 3.11 9.40
CA ASN A 44 17.13 4.14 8.39
C ASN A 44 15.65 4.52 8.27
N GLY A 45 14.76 3.98 9.12
CA GLY A 45 13.34 4.33 9.17
C GLY A 45 12.37 3.14 9.07
N VAL A 46 11.17 3.38 8.56
CA VAL A 46 10.04 2.41 8.58
C VAL A 46 9.53 2.15 7.17
N ASP A 47 9.26 0.90 6.82
CA ASP A 47 8.62 0.47 5.56
C ASP A 47 7.32 -0.27 5.89
N VAL A 48 6.19 0.26 5.43
CA VAL A 48 4.84 -0.28 5.64
C VAL A 48 4.23 -0.64 4.30
N GLU A 49 3.74 -1.87 4.16
CA GLU A 49 3.02 -2.33 2.99
C GLU A 49 1.64 -2.84 3.41
N ALA A 50 0.57 -2.22 2.91
CA ALA A 50 -0.80 -2.59 3.23
C ALA A 50 -1.74 -2.29 2.06
N GLY A 51 -2.51 -3.28 1.62
CA GLY A 51 -3.60 -3.06 0.66
C GLY A 51 -3.18 -2.42 -0.67
N GLY A 52 -1.98 -2.74 -1.18
CA GLY A 52 -1.44 -2.13 -2.41
C GLY A 52 -0.82 -0.74 -2.23
N ILE A 53 -0.75 -0.26 -1.00
CA ILE A 53 -0.07 0.97 -0.61
C ILE A 53 1.26 0.61 0.06
N ASN A 54 2.34 1.25 -0.36
CA ASN A 54 3.64 1.17 0.29
C ASN A 54 4.03 2.55 0.84
N VAL A 55 4.38 2.64 2.12
CA VAL A 55 4.83 3.85 2.80
C VAL A 55 6.22 3.60 3.35
N LYS A 56 7.18 4.45 2.97
CA LYS A 56 8.55 4.43 3.51
C LYS A 56 8.84 5.75 4.18
N THR A 57 9.31 5.71 5.41
CA THR A 57 9.82 6.88 6.14
C THR A 57 11.28 6.67 6.45
N GLY A 58 12.06 7.75 6.51
CA GLY A 58 13.47 7.70 6.87
C GLY A 58 14.09 9.09 6.95
N ASN A 59 15.42 9.12 7.04
CA ASN A 59 16.17 10.37 7.23
C ASN A 59 15.99 11.37 6.07
N GLY A 60 15.65 10.88 4.87
CA GLY A 60 15.35 11.69 3.69
C GLY A 60 13.88 12.05 3.51
N GLY A 61 13.02 11.71 4.48
CA GLY A 61 11.59 12.03 4.47
C GLY A 61 10.68 10.82 4.23
N VAL A 62 9.54 11.05 3.58
CA VAL A 62 8.45 10.09 3.40
C VAL A 62 8.21 9.85 1.92
N ARG A 63 8.02 8.58 1.55
CA ARG A 63 7.54 8.15 0.23
C ARG A 63 6.29 7.30 0.39
N VAL A 64 5.25 7.61 -0.36
CA VAL A 64 4.03 6.80 -0.45
C VAL A 64 3.82 6.39 -1.89
N LYS A 65 3.55 5.11 -2.14
CA LYS A 65 3.20 4.58 -3.46
C LYS A 65 1.89 3.83 -3.38
N ALA A 66 0.96 4.13 -4.26
CA ALA A 66 -0.33 3.45 -4.38
C ALA A 66 -0.69 3.30 -5.87
N GLY A 67 -0.50 2.10 -6.41
CA GLY A 67 -0.66 1.85 -7.85
C GLY A 67 0.31 2.69 -8.69
N ASP A 68 -0.25 3.54 -9.56
CA ASP A 68 0.45 4.50 -10.43
C ASP A 68 0.79 5.82 -9.72
N LYS A 69 0.31 6.03 -8.49
CA LYS A 69 0.50 7.28 -7.76
C LYS A 69 1.69 7.20 -6.82
N THR A 70 2.48 8.26 -6.80
CA THR A 70 3.62 8.40 -5.90
C THR A 70 3.58 9.77 -5.23
N LEU A 71 3.85 9.80 -3.93
CA LEU A 71 4.12 11.00 -3.14
C LEU A 71 5.52 10.86 -2.56
N ASN A 72 6.36 11.88 -2.73
CA ASN A 72 7.61 12.04 -2.01
C ASN A 72 7.53 13.34 -1.20
N ALA A 73 7.99 13.33 0.04
CA ALA A 73 8.10 14.53 0.88
C ALA A 73 9.41 14.48 1.65
N GLY A 74 10.19 15.55 1.63
CA GLY A 74 11.50 15.64 2.28
C GLY A 74 11.88 17.08 2.59
N SER A 75 13.15 17.31 2.91
CA SER A 75 13.68 18.65 3.23
C SER A 75 13.53 19.64 2.06
N GLU A 76 13.62 19.13 0.84
CA GLU A 76 13.55 19.93 -0.39
C GLU A 76 12.11 20.20 -0.85
N GLY A 77 11.12 19.64 -0.15
CA GLY A 77 9.71 19.83 -0.46
C GLY A 77 8.94 18.54 -0.75
N VAL A 78 7.88 18.67 -1.54
CA VAL A 78 6.89 17.63 -1.82
C VAL A 78 6.73 17.44 -3.32
N GLU A 79 6.59 16.20 -3.75
CA GLU A 79 6.33 15.81 -5.12
C GLU A 79 5.20 14.78 -5.16
N VAL A 80 4.21 14.98 -6.02
CA VAL A 80 3.08 14.09 -6.29
C VAL A 80 3.06 13.77 -7.77
N ASN A 81 3.08 12.49 -8.11
CA ASN A 81 2.88 12.00 -9.47
C ASN A 81 1.61 11.14 -9.47
N ALA A 82 0.69 11.39 -10.40
CA ALA A 82 -0.57 10.65 -10.51
C ALA A 82 -1.05 10.61 -11.97
N GLY A 83 -0.61 9.58 -12.70
CA GLY A 83 -0.85 9.50 -14.15
C GLY A 83 -0.12 10.63 -14.85
N ASP A 84 -0.86 11.44 -15.61
CA ASP A 84 -0.30 12.56 -16.37
C ASP A 84 -0.21 13.86 -15.54
N LEU A 85 -0.64 13.83 -14.27
CA LEU A 85 -0.51 14.96 -13.34
C LEU A 85 0.74 14.81 -12.48
N ASN A 86 1.62 15.81 -12.55
CA ASN A 86 2.79 15.96 -11.69
C ASN A 86 2.73 17.29 -10.95
N VAL A 87 2.88 17.27 -9.63
CA VAL A 87 2.90 18.45 -8.77
C VAL A 87 4.17 18.42 -7.95
N SER A 88 4.95 19.47 -7.98
CA SER A 88 6.07 19.66 -7.06
C SER A 88 5.94 20.98 -6.33
N ALA A 89 6.34 21.00 -5.06
CA ALA A 89 6.37 22.18 -4.23
C ALA A 89 7.64 22.17 -3.40
N GLY A 90 8.42 23.24 -3.45
CA GLY A 90 9.67 23.38 -2.71
C GLY A 90 9.91 24.83 -2.34
N ASN A 91 11.15 25.14 -1.95
CA ASN A 91 11.52 26.50 -1.55
C ASN A 91 11.34 27.53 -2.66
N ASP A 92 11.45 27.09 -3.92
CA ASP A 92 11.40 27.95 -5.09
C ASP A 92 9.97 28.19 -5.61
N GLY A 93 8.98 27.47 -5.07
CA GLY A 93 7.58 27.59 -5.48
C GLY A 93 6.88 26.26 -5.72
N VAL A 94 5.80 26.33 -6.48
CA VAL A 94 4.94 25.20 -6.84
C VAL A 94 4.89 25.08 -8.36
N ASN A 95 5.12 23.87 -8.87
CA ASN A 95 4.90 23.52 -10.26
C ASN A 95 3.78 22.47 -10.36
N VAL A 96 2.87 22.64 -11.32
CA VAL A 96 1.80 21.69 -11.67
C VAL A 96 1.85 21.46 -13.18
N GLN A 97 2.19 20.25 -13.57
CA GLN A 97 2.18 19.79 -14.96
C GLN A 97 1.07 18.76 -15.15
N ALA A 98 0.24 18.98 -16.16
CA ALA A 98 -0.71 18.04 -16.73
C ALA A 98 -0.51 18.01 -18.25
N GLU A 99 -1.11 17.03 -18.95
CA GLU A 99 -0.88 16.78 -20.40
C GLU A 99 -0.78 18.06 -21.25
N ASN A 100 -1.69 19.02 -21.05
CA ASN A 100 -1.81 20.23 -21.85
C ASN A 100 -1.70 21.52 -21.03
N LEU A 101 -1.20 21.45 -19.80
CA LEU A 101 -1.17 22.58 -18.86
C LEU A 101 0.09 22.51 -17.99
N ASP A 102 0.87 23.59 -17.99
CA ASP A 102 1.93 23.84 -17.02
C ASP A 102 1.59 25.10 -16.22
N VAL A 103 1.63 25.00 -14.89
CA VAL A 103 1.45 26.13 -13.97
C VAL A 103 2.65 26.18 -13.03
N ASN A 104 3.38 27.29 -13.08
CA ASN A 104 4.48 27.56 -12.17
C ASN A 104 4.16 28.80 -11.33
N ALA A 105 4.29 28.68 -10.02
CA ALA A 105 4.07 29.76 -9.05
C ALA A 105 5.27 29.86 -8.11
N GLY A 106 6.02 30.96 -8.18
CA GLY A 106 7.22 31.20 -7.37
C GLY A 106 7.29 32.63 -6.84
N SER A 107 8.46 33.01 -6.33
CA SER A 107 8.72 34.38 -5.84
C SER A 107 8.48 35.46 -6.90
N ASP A 108 8.62 35.08 -8.17
CA ASP A 108 8.58 35.99 -9.31
C ASP A 108 7.16 36.10 -9.92
N GLY A 109 6.18 35.42 -9.33
CA GLY A 109 4.78 35.44 -9.75
C GLY A 109 4.28 34.08 -10.23
N VAL A 110 3.21 34.10 -11.01
CA VAL A 110 2.53 32.90 -11.53
C VAL A 110 2.54 32.93 -13.06
N SER A 111 3.01 31.85 -13.68
CA SER A 111 2.92 31.62 -15.13
C SER A 111 2.05 30.40 -15.42
N VAL A 112 1.29 30.48 -16.51
CA VAL A 112 0.43 29.41 -17.01
C VAL A 112 0.69 29.24 -18.51
N GLU A 113 1.05 28.03 -18.92
CA GLU A 113 1.23 27.64 -20.31
C GLU A 113 0.26 26.51 -20.66
N THR A 114 -0.39 26.62 -21.82
CA THR A 114 -1.31 25.60 -22.31
C THR A 114 -0.99 25.26 -23.74
N THR A 115 -0.84 23.96 -24.03
CA THR A 115 -0.70 23.47 -25.40
C THR A 115 -2.10 23.10 -25.90
N THR A 116 -2.48 23.63 -27.05
CA THR A 116 -3.72 23.23 -27.72
C THR A 116 -3.31 22.39 -28.92
N GLU A 117 -3.62 21.09 -28.94
CA GLU A 117 -3.49 20.30 -30.16
C GLU A 117 -4.61 20.75 -31.13
N GLU A 118 -4.24 21.24 -32.33
CA GLU A 118 -5.17 21.54 -33.44
C GLU A 118 -5.61 20.28 -34.19
#